data_AF-A0A1L4FRW4-F1
#
_entry.id   AF-A0A1L4FRW4-F1
#
_cell.length_a   1.000
_cell.length_b   1.000
_cell.length_c   1.000
_cell.angle_alpha   90.00
_cell.angle_beta   90.00
_cell.angle_gamma   90.00
#
_symmetry.space_group_name_H-M   'P 1'
#
loop_
_entity.id
_entity.type
_entity.pdbx_description
1 polymer ?
#
loop_
_entity_poly.entity_id
_entity_poly.type
_entity_poly.pdbx_seq_one_letter_code
_entity_poly.pdbx_strand_id
1 'polypeptide(L)'
;MENTVIQTKTSQELGLSFDFNIVDFHNRHFTIKLGENLRKGLEFSEKYCEWFMEDLLDFLNANNYQLRWDVSRIKFEDLENLRLSIRELEEFKKFLTEKVTNFKIFV
;
A
#
# COMPACT_ATOMS: atom_id res chain seq x y z
N MET A 1 14.43 -3.75 24.68
CA MET A 1 13.93 -4.01 23.32
C MET A 1 13.87 -2.67 22.65
N GLU A 2 14.75 -2.41 21.68
CA GLU A 2 14.67 -1.17 20.89
C GLU A 2 13.34 -1.19 20.15
N ASN A 3 12.54 -0.14 20.32
CA ASN A 3 11.37 0.09 19.48
C ASN A 3 11.90 0.43 18.09
N THR A 4 12.03 -0.57 17.23
CA THR A 4 12.34 -0.33 15.81
C THR A 4 11.20 0.48 15.23
N VAL A 5 11.49 1.74 14.89
CA VAL A 5 10.54 2.61 14.19
C VAL A 5 10.44 2.09 12.76
N ILE A 6 9.38 1.32 12.48
CA ILE A 6 9.09 0.72 11.15
C ILE A 6 8.37 1.70 10.20
N GLN A 7 8.00 2.87 10.71
CA GLN A 7 7.39 3.94 9.91
C GLN A 7 7.78 5.28 10.53
N THR A 8 8.37 6.13 9.70
CA THR A 8 8.84 7.48 10.09
C THR A 8 7.93 8.59 9.56
N LYS A 9 7.16 8.31 8.50
CA LYS A 9 6.21 9.24 7.89
C LYS A 9 4.89 8.54 7.61
N THR A 10 3.81 9.20 7.94
CA THR A 10 2.44 8.79 7.64
C THR A 10 2.04 9.21 6.22
N SER A 11 1.03 8.54 5.68
CA SER A 11 0.46 8.88 4.37
C SER A 11 -0.15 10.29 4.34
N GLN A 12 -0.70 10.73 5.47
CA GLN A 12 -1.25 12.08 5.64
C GLN A 12 -0.16 13.17 5.57
N GLU A 13 0.98 12.97 6.24
CA GLU A 13 2.12 13.90 6.18
C GLU A 13 2.72 14.02 4.77
N LEU A 14 2.61 12.94 3.98
CA LEU A 14 3.08 12.88 2.61
C LEU A 14 2.07 13.43 1.59
N GLY A 15 0.84 13.73 2.01
CA GLY A 15 -0.21 14.21 1.12
C GLY A 15 -0.67 13.15 0.10
N LEU A 16 -0.58 11.87 0.46
CA LEU A 16 -1.00 10.76 -0.39
C LEU A 16 -2.53 10.65 -0.45
N SER A 17 -3.02 9.92 -1.45
CA SER A 17 -4.44 9.69 -1.66
C SER A 17 -4.97 8.50 -0.85
N PHE A 18 -4.09 7.54 -0.55
CA PHE A 18 -4.38 6.33 0.22
C PHE A 18 -3.66 6.33 1.56
N ASP A 19 -4.32 5.79 2.59
CA ASP A 19 -3.73 5.70 3.92
C ASP A 19 -3.05 4.35 4.16
N PHE A 20 -1.73 4.31 4.06
CA PHE A 20 -0.89 3.16 4.38
C PHE A 20 -0.36 3.25 5.81
N ASN A 21 -0.41 2.12 6.52
CA ASN A 21 0.20 1.96 7.84
C ASN A 21 1.00 0.64 7.90
N ILE A 22 2.33 0.73 8.06
CA ILE A 22 3.21 -0.43 8.23
C ILE A 22 3.05 -0.91 9.66
N VAL A 23 2.43 -2.08 9.82
CA VAL A 23 2.24 -2.71 11.13
C VAL A 23 3.32 -3.73 11.47
N ASP A 24 3.98 -4.26 10.44
CA ASP A 24 5.07 -5.23 10.62
C ASP A 24 6.01 -5.20 9.41
N PHE A 25 7.31 -5.34 9.70
CA PHE A 25 8.36 -5.49 8.70
C PHE A 25 9.45 -6.42 9.22
N HIS A 26 9.54 -7.61 8.62
CA HIS A 26 10.59 -8.59 8.93
C HIS A 26 10.94 -9.43 7.71
N ASN A 27 12.20 -9.86 7.59
CA ASN A 27 12.66 -10.72 6.48
C ASN A 27 12.23 -10.24 5.08
N ARG A 28 12.23 -8.92 4.87
CA ARG A 28 11.80 -8.27 3.62
C ARG A 28 10.31 -8.43 3.28
N HIS A 29 9.48 -8.75 4.26
CA HIS A 29 8.03 -8.84 4.12
C HIS A 29 7.38 -7.70 4.89
N PHE A 30 6.54 -6.93 4.19
CA PHE A 30 5.70 -5.92 4.80
C PHE A 30 4.30 -6.48 5.06
N THR A 31 3.76 -6.12 6.22
CA THR A 31 2.31 -6.10 6.43
C THR A 31 1.87 -4.65 6.52
N ILE A 32 1.01 -4.23 5.59
CA ILE A 32 0.49 -2.86 5.49
C ILE A 32 -1.01 -2.91 5.67
N LYS A 33 -1.52 -2.21 6.70
CA LYS A 33 -2.95 -1.95 6.85
C LYS A 33 -3.36 -0.76 6.01
N LEU A 34 -4.50 -0.87 5.33
CA LEU A 34 -5.11 0.24 4.61
C LEU A 34 -6.13 0.93 5.51
N GLY A 35 -6.01 2.25 5.66
CA GLY A 35 -7.04 3.10 6.20
C GLY A 35 -8.06 3.50 5.14
N GLU A 36 -8.87 4.52 5.45
CA GLU A 36 -9.79 5.10 4.47
C GLU A 36 -9.04 5.91 3.41
N ASN A 37 -9.66 6.11 2.25
CA ASN A 37 -9.14 7.04 1.24
C ASN A 37 -9.00 8.44 1.86
N LEU A 38 -7.77 8.98 1.83
CA LEU A 38 -7.48 10.32 2.31
C LEU A 38 -8.03 11.39 1.35
N ARG A 39 -8.14 11.04 0.06
CA ARG A 39 -8.71 11.91 -0.96
C ARG A 39 -10.18 11.59 -1.22
N LYS A 40 -11.02 12.62 -1.11
CA LYS A 40 -12.46 12.51 -1.42
C LYS A 40 -12.70 12.45 -2.92
N GLY A 41 -13.69 11.63 -3.34
CA GLY A 41 -14.14 11.55 -4.72
C GLY A 41 -13.25 10.72 -5.64
N LEU A 42 -12.38 9.86 -5.09
CA LEU A 42 -11.69 8.84 -5.87
C LEU A 42 -12.69 7.78 -6.31
N GLU A 43 -12.96 7.73 -7.61
CA GLU A 43 -13.78 6.69 -8.23
C GLU A 43 -12.88 5.56 -8.73
N PHE A 44 -13.35 4.32 -8.61
CA PHE A 44 -12.61 3.16 -9.10
C PHE A 44 -12.45 3.22 -10.62
N SER A 45 -11.21 3.05 -11.07
CA SER A 45 -10.83 3.02 -12.48
C SER A 45 -9.43 2.43 -12.60
N GLU A 46 -8.95 2.20 -13.82
CA GLU A 46 -7.55 1.81 -14.02
C GLU A 46 -6.58 2.84 -13.40
N LYS A 47 -6.90 4.14 -13.52
CA LYS A 47 -6.11 5.23 -12.92
C LYS A 47 -6.09 5.18 -11.39
N TYR A 48 -7.19 4.77 -10.75
CA TYR A 48 -7.23 4.55 -9.31
C TYR A 48 -6.16 3.53 -8.89
N CYS A 49 -6.06 2.44 -9.64
CA CYS A 49 -5.08 1.39 -9.39
C CYS A 49 -3.64 1.86 -9.66
N GLU A 50 -3.43 2.69 -10.67
CA GLU A 50 -2.13 3.33 -10.94
C GLU A 50 -1.72 4.27 -9.80
N TRP A 51 -2.60 5.18 -9.39
CA TRP A 51 -2.36 6.08 -8.26
C TRP A 51 -2.08 5.34 -6.97
N PHE A 52 -2.77 4.23 -6.71
CA PHE A 52 -2.50 3.41 -5.54
C PHE A 52 -1.06 2.89 -5.53
N MET A 53 -0.58 2.43 -6.69
CA MET A 53 0.79 1.94 -6.80
C MET A 53 1.81 3.06 -6.70
N GLU A 54 1.55 4.22 -7.30
CA GLU A 54 2.41 5.41 -7.17
C GLU A 54 2.51 5.84 -5.70
N ASP A 55 1.38 6.03 -5.02
CA ASP A 55 1.35 6.41 -3.61
C ASP A 55 2.05 5.37 -2.72
N LEU A 56 1.91 4.07 -3.00
CA LEU A 56 2.61 3.01 -2.28
C LEU A 56 4.14 3.12 -2.43
N LEU A 57 4.62 3.35 -3.65
CA LEU A 57 6.05 3.47 -3.94
C LEU A 57 6.63 4.72 -3.26
N ASP A 58 5.91 5.83 -3.33
CA ASP A 58 6.27 7.08 -2.67
C ASP A 58 6.28 6.93 -1.15
N PHE A 59 5.28 6.25 -0.59
CA PHE A 59 5.19 5.94 0.83
C PHE A 59 6.38 5.11 1.33
N LEU A 60 6.73 4.03 0.62
CA LEU A 60 7.87 3.17 0.99
C LEU A 60 9.20 3.91 0.86
N ASN A 61 9.38 4.66 -0.23
CA ASN A 61 10.58 5.45 -0.46
C ASN A 61 10.76 6.55 0.59
N ALA A 62 9.67 7.26 0.95
CA ALA A 62 9.68 8.31 1.96
C ALA A 62 9.94 7.77 3.38
N ASN A 63 9.68 6.48 3.62
CA ASN A 63 10.03 5.75 4.83
C ASN A 63 11.41 5.06 4.75
N ASN A 64 12.24 5.41 3.75
CA ASN A 64 13.61 4.94 3.52
C ASN A 64 13.75 3.44 3.18
N TYR A 65 12.71 2.82 2.63
CA TYR A 65 12.77 1.44 2.16
C TYR A 65 13.20 1.35 0.69
N GLN A 66 14.28 0.61 0.43
CA GLN A 66 14.79 0.37 -0.91
C GLN A 66 14.06 -0.82 -1.55
N LEU A 67 13.11 -0.54 -2.46
CA LEU A 67 12.23 -1.54 -3.06
C LEU A 67 12.94 -2.79 -3.61
N ARG A 68 14.12 -2.65 -4.22
CA ARG A 68 14.87 -3.78 -4.82
C ARG A 68 15.50 -4.71 -3.79
N TRP A 69 15.90 -4.15 -2.65
CA TRP A 69 16.74 -4.84 -1.66
C TRP A 69 15.96 -5.21 -0.41
N ASP A 70 15.06 -4.34 0.02
CA ASP A 70 14.35 -4.41 1.30
C ASP A 70 12.96 -5.03 1.17
N VAL A 71 12.38 -5.05 -0.04
CA VAL A 71 11.00 -5.50 -0.27
C VAL A 71 11.01 -6.75 -1.15
N SER A 72 10.54 -7.85 -0.59
CA SER A 72 10.27 -9.10 -1.29
C SER A 72 8.77 -9.31 -1.48
N ARG A 73 8.01 -9.04 -0.41
CA ARG A 73 6.57 -9.26 -0.36
C ARG A 73 5.88 -8.15 0.39
N ILE A 74 4.67 -7.80 -0.05
CA ILE A 74 3.77 -6.89 0.65
C ILE A 74 2.43 -7.62 0.83
N LYS A 75 1.99 -7.75 2.07
CA LYS A 75 0.64 -8.18 2.41
C LYS A 75 -0.18 -6.94 2.75
N PHE A 76 -1.30 -6.74 2.05
CA PHE A 76 -2.28 -5.73 2.43
C PHE A 76 -3.35 -6.33 3.34
N GLU A 77 -3.72 -5.58 4.36
CA GLU A 77 -4.84 -5.85 5.24
C GLU A 77 -5.86 -4.72 5.16
N ASP A 78 -7.10 -5.04 5.53
CA ASP A 78 -8.19 -4.08 5.67
C ASP A 78 -8.56 -3.35 4.34
N LEU A 79 -8.47 -4.06 3.20
CA LEU A 79 -8.79 -3.50 1.87
C LEU A 79 -10.25 -3.00 1.76
N GLU A 80 -11.15 -3.51 2.59
CA GLU A 80 -12.53 -3.04 2.69
C GLU A 80 -12.64 -1.55 3.08
N ASN A 81 -11.61 -0.98 3.72
CA ASN A 81 -11.58 0.44 4.09
C ASN A 81 -11.50 1.37 2.87
N LEU A 82 -11.12 0.85 1.70
CA LEU A 82 -11.16 1.58 0.44
C LEU A 82 -12.59 1.88 -0.05
N ARG A 83 -13.61 1.27 0.58
CA ARG A 83 -15.05 1.44 0.27
C ARG A 83 -15.41 1.15 -1.19
N LEU A 84 -14.67 0.25 -1.81
CA LEU A 84 -14.97 -0.29 -3.14
C LEU A 84 -16.19 -1.21 -3.06
N SER A 85 -17.00 -1.26 -4.13
CA SER A 85 -17.98 -2.32 -4.28
C SER A 85 -17.29 -3.69 -4.37
N ILE A 86 -18.03 -4.77 -4.14
CA ILE A 86 -17.48 -6.14 -4.17
C ILE A 86 -16.76 -6.42 -5.50
N ARG A 87 -17.38 -6.01 -6.62
CA ARG A 87 -16.81 -6.19 -7.96
C ARG A 87 -15.53 -5.39 -8.15
N GLU A 88 -15.52 -4.11 -7.75
CA GLU A 88 -14.35 -3.24 -7.86
C GLU A 88 -13.20 -3.74 -6.98
N LEU A 89 -13.52 -4.25 -5.79
CA LEU A 89 -12.52 -4.85 -4.90
C LEU A 89 -11.88 -6.09 -5.52
N GLU A 90 -12.66 -6.97 -6.16
CA GLU A 90 -12.12 -8.14 -6.87
C GLU A 90 -11.22 -7.72 -8.04
N GLU A 91 -11.65 -6.73 -8.84
CA GLU A 91 -10.87 -6.17 -9.95
C GLU A 91 -9.56 -5.53 -9.43
N PHE A 92 -9.62 -4.82 -8.29
CA PHE A 92 -8.46 -4.24 -7.63
C PHE A 92 -7.47 -5.29 -7.12
N LYS A 93 -7.96 -6.34 -6.43
CA LYS A 93 -7.14 -7.46 -5.96
C LYS A 93 -6.44 -8.17 -7.12
N LYS A 94 -7.16 -8.37 -8.23
CA LYS A 94 -6.59 -8.94 -9.44
C LYS A 94 -5.48 -8.05 -10.01
N PHE A 95 -5.72 -6.75 -10.11
CA PHE A 95 -4.70 -5.80 -10.55
C PHE A 95 -3.43 -5.87 -9.69
N LEU A 96 -3.57 -5.85 -8.36
CA LEU A 96 -2.44 -5.89 -7.44
C LEU A 96 -1.60 -7.18 -7.57
N THR A 97 -2.26 -8.32 -7.78
CA THR A 97 -1.60 -9.64 -7.82
C THR A 97 -1.04 -9.99 -9.19
N GLU A 98 -1.61 -9.46 -10.28
CA GLU A 98 -1.17 -9.73 -11.65
C GLU A 98 -0.20 -8.69 -12.22
N LYS A 99 -0.17 -7.47 -11.67
CA LYS A 99 0.74 -6.42 -12.15
C LYS A 99 2.20 -6.78 -11.87
N VAL A 100 3.04 -6.65 -12.90
CA VAL A 100 4.48 -6.89 -12.79
C VAL A 100 5.11 -5.78 -11.95
N THR A 101 5.54 -6.11 -10.73
CA THR A 101 6.32 -5.24 -9.86
C THR A 101 7.57 -5.97 -9.36
N ASN A 102 8.51 -5.25 -8.74
CA ASN A 102 9.74 -5.86 -8.21
C ASN A 102 9.52 -6.72 -6.95
N PHE A 103 8.29 -6.76 -6.41
CA PHE A 103 7.92 -7.48 -5.21
C PHE A 103 6.58 -8.22 -5.42
N LYS A 104 6.27 -9.20 -4.58
CA LYS A 104 4.99 -9.94 -4.67
C LYS A 104 3.95 -9.33 -3.75
N ILE A 105 2.76 -9.06 -4.25
CA ILE A 105 1.64 -8.54 -3.47
C ILE A 105 0.67 -9.68 -3.09
N PHE A 106 0.20 -9.67 -1.85
CA PHE A 106 -0.78 -10.60 -1.29
C PHE A 106 -1.93 -9.80 -0.64
N VAL A 107 -3.17 -10.23 -0.87
CA VAL A 107 -4.42 -9.52 -0.52
C VAL A 107 -5.52 -10.48 -0.09
#